data_AF-A0A2V9UPL3-F1
#
_entry.id   AF-A0A2V9UPL3-F1
#
_cell.length_a   1.000
_cell.length_b   1.000
_cell.length_c   1.000
_cell.angle_alpha   90.00
_cell.angle_beta   90.00
_cell.angle_gamma   90.00
#
_symmetry.space_group_name_H-M   'P 1'
#
loop_
_entity.id
_entity.type
_entity.pdbx_description
1 polymer ?
#
loop_
_entity_poly.entity_id
_entity_poly.type
_entity_poly.pdbx_seq_one_letter_code
_entity_poly.pdbx_strand_id
1 'polypeptide(L)'
;MRGGPGPPYLFVSSIQASAKFQRSRYSYLGLQAVDDLLPLISRHGYILLAAVCLAEAIGLPLPAAIAILTAGAVAAYGKLHLYSVFGVSVLAIIAGDLLLYFTGRASGWALLGFLCRLSANPETCILRSAEYFYRRGKQTLLFAKFIPGINTMSPPLAGSMKMRLGDFLQYDTIGAAFYVSAYMFGGYIFSDALRAITRGFRSAGSAAEMVLGVGLAAYIVYRVWIYRKYRMLDGVPRVPVEELARRLALEETPTVIVADVRSHGYYDADSERIAGSIRLEPNNLEEEIKNLPHDREIYLYCT
;
A
#
# COMPACT_ATOMS: atom_id res chain seq x y z
N MET A 1 -33.49 78.40 46.98
CA MET A 1 -33.44 76.93 47.07
C MET A 1 -33.47 76.36 45.66
N ARG A 2 -32.53 75.43 45.38
CA ARG A 2 -32.61 74.23 44.52
C ARG A 2 -33.14 74.38 43.08
N GLY A 3 -32.48 73.84 42.05
CA GLY A 3 -31.29 73.01 41.94
C GLY A 3 -31.09 72.79 40.44
N GLY A 4 -29.87 73.05 39.96
CA GLY A 4 -29.51 73.02 38.55
C GLY A 4 -29.51 71.62 37.92
N PRO A 5 -29.37 71.57 36.58
CA PRO A 5 -29.61 70.39 35.76
C PRO A 5 -28.47 69.37 35.91
N GLY A 6 -28.84 68.11 36.18
CA GLY A 6 -27.90 66.99 36.19
C GLY A 6 -27.52 66.58 34.76
N PRO A 7 -26.23 66.35 34.45
CA PRO A 7 -25.78 66.09 33.10
C PRO A 7 -26.13 64.66 32.60
N PRO A 8 -26.49 64.47 31.32
CA PRO A 8 -26.88 63.17 30.74
C PRO A 8 -25.70 62.21 30.43
N TYR A 9 -24.47 62.52 30.85
CA TYR A 9 -23.26 61.84 30.34
C TYR A 9 -22.82 60.60 31.13
N LEU A 10 -23.43 60.29 32.28
CA LEU A 10 -22.95 59.21 33.17
C LEU A 10 -23.45 57.79 32.80
N PHE A 11 -24.43 57.65 31.91
CA PHE A 11 -24.99 56.33 31.54
C PHE A 11 -24.33 55.69 30.31
N VAL A 12 -23.60 56.47 29.50
CA VAL A 12 -22.96 55.95 28.27
C VAL A 12 -21.60 55.31 28.56
N SER A 13 -20.88 55.78 29.59
CA SER A 13 -19.55 55.26 29.96
C SER A 13 -19.58 53.85 30.56
N SER A 14 -20.65 53.49 31.28
CA SER A 14 -20.81 52.17 31.91
C SER A 14 -21.12 51.05 30.90
N ILE A 15 -21.82 51.37 29.81
CA ILE A 15 -22.13 50.42 28.72
C ILE A 15 -20.89 50.17 27.85
N GLN A 16 -20.12 51.23 27.53
CA GLN A 16 -18.87 51.09 26.77
C GLN A 16 -17.80 50.30 27.56
N ALA A 17 -17.72 50.46 28.88
CA ALA A 17 -16.82 49.69 29.73
C ALA A 17 -17.16 48.18 29.75
N SER A 18 -18.46 47.82 29.84
CA SER A 18 -18.91 46.41 29.77
C SER A 18 -18.65 45.78 28.40
N ALA A 19 -18.88 46.51 27.31
CA ALA A 19 -18.62 46.01 25.96
C ALA A 19 -17.12 45.79 25.69
N LYS A 20 -16.23 46.67 26.19
CA LYS A 20 -14.77 46.51 26.07
C LYS A 20 -14.25 45.36 26.93
N PHE A 21 -14.81 45.16 28.12
CA PHE A 21 -14.48 44.06 29.03
C PHE A 21 -14.97 42.70 28.50
N GLN A 22 -16.19 42.62 27.95
CA GLN A 22 -16.69 41.43 27.27
C GLN A 22 -15.87 41.11 26.01
N ARG A 23 -15.57 42.11 25.15
CA ARG A 23 -14.77 41.90 23.93
C ARG A 23 -13.37 41.39 24.25
N SER A 24 -12.77 41.87 25.34
CA SER A 24 -11.49 41.37 25.85
C SER A 24 -11.59 39.92 26.32
N ARG A 25 -12.60 39.58 27.13
CA ARG A 25 -12.86 38.19 27.58
C ARG A 25 -13.14 37.22 26.43
N TYR A 26 -13.88 37.60 25.41
CA TYR A 26 -14.15 36.74 24.24
C TYR A 26 -12.90 36.49 23.38
N SER A 27 -12.01 37.48 23.25
CA SER A 27 -10.70 37.28 22.62
C SER A 27 -9.83 36.29 23.40
N TYR A 28 -9.79 36.41 24.74
CA TYR A 28 -9.02 35.51 25.59
C TYR A 28 -9.62 34.09 25.66
N LEU A 29 -10.95 33.97 25.74
CA LEU A 29 -11.63 32.65 25.70
C LEU A 29 -11.45 31.98 24.33
N GLY A 30 -11.47 32.75 23.24
CA GLY A 30 -11.24 32.26 21.88
C GLY A 30 -9.79 31.83 21.66
N LEU A 31 -8.81 32.58 22.18
CA LEU A 31 -7.40 32.18 22.15
C LEU A 31 -7.13 30.97 23.05
N GLN A 32 -7.64 30.94 24.28
CA GLN A 32 -7.51 29.77 25.18
C GLN A 32 -8.19 28.52 24.61
N ALA A 33 -9.38 28.65 24.04
CA ALA A 33 -10.05 27.53 23.39
C ALA A 33 -9.26 27.03 22.18
N VAL A 34 -8.63 27.91 21.40
CA VAL A 34 -7.76 27.53 20.28
C VAL A 34 -6.46 26.89 20.78
N ASP A 35 -5.88 27.40 21.86
CA ASP A 35 -4.66 26.87 22.51
C ASP A 35 -4.89 25.50 23.18
N ASP A 36 -6.11 25.22 23.66
CA ASP A 36 -6.50 23.91 24.19
C ASP A 36 -6.89 22.91 23.07
N LEU A 37 -7.47 23.40 21.97
CA LEU A 37 -7.86 22.58 20.82
C LEU A 37 -6.68 22.20 19.94
N LEU A 38 -5.67 23.07 19.83
CA LEU A 38 -4.43 22.87 19.08
C LEU A 38 -3.68 21.58 19.46
N PRO A 39 -3.35 21.32 20.75
CA PRO A 39 -2.68 20.09 21.15
C PRO A 39 -3.56 18.86 20.96
N LEU A 40 -4.89 18.98 21.10
CA LEU A 40 -5.81 17.88 20.84
C LEU A 40 -5.84 17.51 19.35
N ILE A 41 -5.92 18.49 18.46
CA ILE A 41 -5.88 18.30 17.00
C ILE A 41 -4.51 17.79 16.55
N SER A 42 -3.43 18.35 17.12
CA SER A 42 -2.06 17.92 16.83
C SER A 42 -1.84 16.46 17.25
N ARG A 43 -2.26 16.10 18.47
CA ARG A 43 -2.15 14.73 19.01
C ARG A 43 -2.96 13.72 18.20
N HIS A 44 -4.21 14.03 17.86
CA HIS A 44 -5.03 13.14 17.02
C HIS A 44 -4.49 13.08 15.58
N GLY A 45 -3.92 14.17 15.07
CA GLY A 45 -3.29 14.22 13.75
C GLY A 45 -2.11 13.26 13.63
N TYR A 46 -1.21 13.22 14.60
CA TYR A 46 -0.08 12.26 14.59
C TYR A 46 -0.54 10.82 14.76
N ILE A 47 -1.51 10.55 15.65
CA ILE A 47 -2.03 9.19 15.87
C ILE A 47 -2.72 8.68 14.61
N LEU A 48 -3.55 9.50 13.95
CA LEU A 48 -4.22 9.13 12.71
C LEU A 48 -3.21 8.85 11.60
N LEU A 49 -2.20 9.73 11.46
CA LEU A 49 -1.11 9.53 10.49
C LEU A 49 -0.37 8.21 10.75
N ALA A 50 0.01 7.96 12.00
CA ALA A 50 0.68 6.71 12.39
C ALA A 50 -0.18 5.49 12.05
N ALA A 51 -1.48 5.54 12.39
CA ALA A 51 -2.41 4.45 12.13
C ALA A 51 -2.57 4.16 10.64
N VAL A 52 -2.71 5.20 9.80
CA VAL A 52 -2.83 5.03 8.35
C VAL A 52 -1.54 4.47 7.75
N CYS A 53 -0.37 5.01 8.13
CA CYS A 53 0.93 4.52 7.67
C CYS A 53 1.17 3.07 8.08
N LEU A 54 0.89 2.72 9.34
CA LEU A 54 1.02 1.35 9.84
C LEU A 54 0.07 0.40 9.11
N ALA A 55 -1.18 0.82 8.92
CA ALA A 55 -2.20 0.04 8.25
C ALA A 55 -1.86 -0.21 6.78
N GLU A 56 -1.35 0.79 6.05
CA GLU A 56 -0.82 0.56 4.69
C GLU A 56 0.37 -0.41 4.71
N ALA A 57 1.33 -0.21 5.62
CA ALA A 57 2.53 -1.04 5.72
C ALA A 57 2.20 -2.52 5.97
N ILE A 58 1.18 -2.84 6.78
CA ILE A 58 0.71 -4.22 6.99
C ILE A 58 -0.11 -4.78 5.81
N GLY A 59 -0.32 -4.00 4.75
CA GLY A 59 -0.98 -4.43 3.51
C GLY A 59 -2.45 -4.06 3.37
N LEU A 60 -2.98 -3.16 4.21
CA LEU A 60 -4.32 -2.61 3.97
C LEU A 60 -4.25 -1.60 2.81
N PRO A 61 -5.28 -1.55 1.93
CA PRO A 61 -5.29 -0.66 0.77
C PRO A 61 -5.64 0.78 1.17
N LEU A 62 -4.81 1.39 2.03
CA LEU A 62 -4.94 2.77 2.47
C LEU A 62 -3.89 3.64 1.79
N PRO A 63 -4.23 4.88 1.40
CA PRO A 63 -3.31 5.76 0.69
C PRO A 63 -2.47 6.59 1.69
N ALA A 64 -1.48 6.02 2.38
CA ALA A 64 -0.64 6.77 3.31
C ALA A 64 0.19 7.85 2.60
N ALA A 65 0.48 7.70 1.30
CA ALA A 65 1.03 8.79 0.48
C ALA A 65 0.21 10.09 0.61
N ILE A 66 -1.13 9.97 0.53
CA ILE A 66 -2.05 11.12 0.66
C ILE A 66 -2.05 11.63 2.11
N ALA A 67 -2.01 10.74 3.09
CA ALA A 67 -1.95 11.11 4.50
C ALA A 67 -0.67 11.90 4.85
N ILE A 68 0.49 11.43 4.39
CA ILE A 68 1.80 12.09 4.59
C ILE A 68 1.84 13.43 3.85
N LEU A 69 1.35 13.47 2.61
CA LEU A 69 1.23 14.71 1.82
C LEU A 69 0.34 15.74 2.55
N THR A 70 -0.80 15.30 3.08
CA THR A 70 -1.72 16.17 3.83
C THR A 70 -1.07 16.64 5.15
N ALA A 71 -0.38 15.76 5.87
CA ALA A 71 0.33 16.11 7.09
C ALA A 71 1.45 17.13 6.83
N GLY A 72 2.18 17.01 5.72
CA GLY A 72 3.16 17.98 5.27
C GLY A 72 2.54 19.35 4.97
N ALA A 73 1.39 19.39 4.29
CA ALA A 73 0.66 20.63 4.02
C ALA A 73 0.14 21.30 5.31
N VAL A 74 -0.36 20.51 6.25
CA VAL A 74 -0.80 20.98 7.57
C VAL A 74 0.38 21.50 8.40
N ALA A 75 1.56 20.89 8.27
CA ALA A 75 2.79 21.35 8.90
C ALA A 75 3.25 22.72 8.36
N ALA A 76 3.04 23.01 7.06
CA ALA A 76 3.34 24.33 6.49
C ALA A 76 2.53 25.47 7.14
N TYR A 77 1.33 25.19 7.66
CA TYR A 77 0.50 26.14 8.39
C TYR A 77 0.77 26.17 9.90
N GLY A 78 1.83 25.51 10.39
CA GLY A 78 2.24 25.51 11.78
C GLY A 78 1.36 24.70 12.73
N LYS A 79 0.49 23.81 12.20
CA LYS A 79 -0.40 22.97 13.02
C LYS A 79 0.22 21.63 13.41
N LEU A 80 1.21 21.16 12.65
CA LEU A 80 2.02 19.99 12.95
C LEU A 80 3.50 20.34 12.81
N HIS A 81 4.35 19.68 13.60
CA HIS A 81 5.80 19.80 13.50
C HIS A 81 6.32 18.83 12.44
N LEU A 82 7.12 19.35 11.51
CA LEU A 82 7.66 18.58 10.39
C LEU A 82 8.48 17.37 10.85
N TYR A 83 9.32 17.55 11.87
CA TYR A 83 10.12 16.47 12.46
C TYR A 83 9.27 15.36 13.07
N SER A 84 8.15 15.72 13.72
CA SER A 84 7.21 14.76 14.29
C SER A 84 6.46 14.01 13.20
N VAL A 85 6.02 14.69 12.13
CA VAL A 85 5.41 14.05 10.95
C VAL A 85 6.37 13.03 10.33
N PHE A 86 7.62 13.42 10.11
CA PHE A 86 8.64 12.54 9.58
C PHE A 86 8.88 11.32 10.49
N GLY A 87 9.20 11.56 11.76
CA GLY A 87 9.55 10.51 12.70
C GLY A 87 8.41 9.51 12.93
N VAL A 88 7.19 10.01 13.15
CA VAL A 88 6.01 9.15 13.37
C VAL A 88 5.70 8.31 12.13
N SER A 89 5.78 8.90 10.93
CA SER A 89 5.49 8.17 9.68
C SER A 89 6.53 7.08 9.44
N VAL A 90 7.83 7.41 9.57
CA VAL A 90 8.92 6.43 9.37
C VAL A 90 8.81 5.29 10.38
N LEU A 91 8.58 5.59 11.66
CA LEU A 91 8.43 4.56 12.69
C LEU A 91 7.22 3.66 12.46
N ALA A 92 6.08 4.24 12.07
CA ALA A 92 4.87 3.47 11.77
C ALA A 92 5.07 2.52 10.57
N ILE A 93 5.74 3.00 9.52
CA ILE A 93 6.05 2.19 8.34
C ILE A 93 7.01 1.05 8.70
N ILE A 94 8.13 1.35 9.38
CA ILE A 94 9.11 0.33 9.80
C ILE A 94 8.46 -0.72 10.71
N ALA A 95 7.56 -0.30 11.62
CA ALA A 95 6.86 -1.24 12.48
C ALA A 95 5.97 -2.21 11.68
N GLY A 96 5.23 -1.73 10.69
CA GLY A 96 4.42 -2.58 9.81
C GLY A 96 5.29 -3.50 8.93
N ASP A 97 6.35 -2.95 8.35
CA ASP A 97 7.29 -3.70 7.50
C ASP A 97 8.02 -4.79 8.30
N LEU A 98 8.37 -4.54 9.57
CA LEU A 98 8.94 -5.55 10.46
C LEU A 98 7.96 -6.68 10.77
N LEU A 99 6.68 -6.38 11.00
CA LEU A 99 5.66 -7.41 11.21
C LEU A 99 5.56 -8.34 9.99
N LEU A 100 5.54 -7.77 8.79
CA LEU A 100 5.53 -8.55 7.55
C LEU A 100 6.84 -9.32 7.32
N TYR A 101 7.99 -8.73 7.64
CA TYR A 101 9.28 -9.39 7.56
C TYR A 101 9.37 -10.62 8.47
N PHE A 102 8.97 -10.50 9.74
CA PHE A 102 9.01 -11.62 10.67
C PHE A 102 7.99 -12.70 10.31
N THR A 103 6.79 -12.32 9.89
CA THR A 103 5.78 -13.29 9.43
C THR A 103 6.22 -14.01 8.17
N GLY A 104 6.87 -13.31 7.22
CA GLY A 104 7.49 -13.91 6.04
C GLY A 104 8.67 -14.83 6.36
N ARG A 105 9.49 -14.47 7.35
CA ARG A 105 10.61 -15.29 7.83
C ARG A 105 10.15 -16.58 8.52
N ALA A 106 9.05 -16.53 9.26
CA ALA A 106 8.48 -17.69 9.95
C ALA A 106 7.68 -18.60 9.00
N SER A 107 6.90 -18.02 8.09
CA SER A 107 5.96 -18.76 7.23
C SER A 107 6.55 -19.13 5.87
N GLY A 108 7.70 -18.57 5.50
CA GLY A 108 8.32 -18.78 4.20
C GLY A 108 7.39 -18.39 3.05
N TRP A 109 7.23 -19.29 2.08
CA TRP A 109 6.39 -19.08 0.90
C TRP A 109 4.87 -19.18 1.17
N ALA A 110 4.45 -19.69 2.33
CA ALA A 110 3.02 -19.86 2.65
C ALA A 110 2.30 -18.50 2.79
N LEU A 111 2.96 -17.52 3.43
CA LEU A 111 2.42 -16.16 3.54
C LEU A 111 2.31 -15.48 2.17
N LEU A 112 3.32 -15.69 1.32
CA LEU A 112 3.31 -15.15 -0.04
C LEU A 112 2.16 -15.77 -0.87
N GLY A 113 1.93 -17.08 -0.75
CA GLY A 113 0.76 -17.75 -1.34
C GLY A 113 -0.58 -17.18 -0.87
N PHE A 114 -0.71 -16.84 0.42
CA PHE A 114 -1.92 -16.21 0.96
C PHE A 114 -2.13 -14.77 0.44
N LEU A 115 -1.08 -13.94 0.49
CA LEU A 115 -1.13 -12.56 0.01
C LEU A 115 -1.35 -12.49 -1.51
N CYS A 116 -0.75 -13.43 -2.26
CA CYS A 116 -0.92 -13.52 -3.70
C CYS A 116 -2.28 -14.11 -4.11
N ARG A 117 -2.92 -14.95 -3.29
CA ARG A 117 -4.35 -15.32 -3.46
C ARG A 117 -5.29 -14.12 -3.32
N LEU A 118 -4.92 -13.13 -2.52
CA LEU A 118 -5.64 -11.86 -2.47
C LEU A 118 -5.40 -11.03 -3.73
N SER A 119 -4.27 -11.19 -4.41
CA SER A 119 -3.89 -10.45 -5.63
C SER A 119 -4.64 -10.94 -6.87
N ALA A 120 -4.82 -10.04 -7.85
CA ALA A 120 -5.57 -10.30 -9.09
C ALA A 120 -4.96 -11.40 -9.97
N ASN A 121 -3.66 -11.69 -9.82
CA ASN A 121 -2.94 -12.75 -10.50
C ASN A 121 -1.90 -13.37 -9.53
N PRO A 122 -2.22 -14.50 -8.88
CA PRO A 122 -1.38 -15.06 -7.82
C PRO A 122 0.02 -15.48 -8.32
N GLU A 123 0.09 -16.11 -9.49
CA GLU A 123 1.34 -16.65 -10.04
C GLU A 123 2.29 -15.53 -10.50
N THR A 124 1.78 -14.53 -11.22
CA THR A 124 2.58 -13.38 -11.67
C THR A 124 3.00 -12.48 -10.51
N CYS A 125 2.19 -12.42 -9.43
CA CYS A 125 2.49 -11.64 -8.24
C CYS A 125 3.69 -12.22 -7.47
N ILE A 126 3.76 -13.55 -7.36
CA ILE A 126 4.89 -14.25 -6.73
C ILE A 126 6.14 -14.12 -7.62
N LEU A 127 6.02 -14.47 -8.90
CA LEU A 127 7.15 -14.56 -9.81
C LEU A 127 7.80 -13.20 -10.11
N ARG A 128 7.01 -12.15 -10.37
CA ARG A 128 7.59 -10.81 -10.64
C ARG A 128 8.25 -10.21 -9.41
N SER A 129 7.59 -10.25 -8.25
CA SER A 129 8.15 -9.71 -7.01
C SER A 129 9.42 -10.47 -6.61
N ALA A 130 9.43 -11.80 -6.75
CA ALA A 130 10.62 -12.61 -6.57
C ALA A 130 11.72 -12.24 -7.57
N GLU A 131 11.44 -12.13 -8.87
CA GLU A 131 12.45 -11.81 -9.89
C GLU A 131 13.09 -10.44 -9.69
N TYR A 132 12.32 -9.40 -9.33
CA TYR A 132 12.87 -8.08 -8.98
C TYR A 132 13.79 -8.15 -7.75
N PHE A 133 13.41 -8.95 -6.75
CA PHE A 133 14.21 -9.12 -5.54
C PHE A 133 15.45 -9.99 -5.79
N TYR A 134 15.37 -11.00 -6.67
CA TYR A 134 16.50 -11.84 -7.07
C TYR A 134 17.51 -11.07 -7.93
N ARG A 135 17.05 -10.26 -8.89
CA ARG A 135 17.94 -9.50 -9.80
C ARG A 135 18.59 -8.29 -9.15
N ARG A 136 17.88 -7.56 -8.28
CA ARG A 136 18.37 -6.30 -7.66
C ARG A 136 18.64 -6.40 -6.15
N GLY A 137 18.29 -7.51 -5.52
CA GLY A 137 18.59 -7.79 -4.12
C GLY A 137 18.05 -6.72 -3.16
N LYS A 138 18.92 -6.32 -2.23
CA LYS A 138 18.62 -5.35 -1.16
C LYS A 138 18.20 -3.97 -1.69
N GLN A 139 18.65 -3.60 -2.88
CA GLN A 139 18.38 -2.27 -3.47
C GLN A 139 16.89 -2.08 -3.80
N THR A 140 16.15 -3.16 -4.04
CA THR A 140 14.72 -3.09 -4.29
C THR A 140 13.96 -2.43 -3.14
N LEU A 141 14.39 -2.64 -1.90
CA LEU A 141 13.75 -2.06 -0.70
C LEU A 141 13.82 -0.52 -0.66
N LEU A 142 14.79 0.09 -1.34
CA LEU A 142 14.93 1.55 -1.39
C LEU A 142 13.80 2.21 -2.19
N PHE A 143 13.32 1.54 -3.24
CA PHE A 143 12.34 2.09 -4.18
C PHE A 143 10.99 1.35 -4.15
N ALA A 144 10.93 0.19 -3.50
CA ALA A 144 9.73 -0.65 -3.41
C ALA A 144 8.50 0.13 -2.92
N LYS A 145 8.70 1.05 -1.98
CA LYS A 145 7.65 1.85 -1.36
C LYS A 145 6.90 2.78 -2.34
N PHE A 146 7.53 3.19 -3.43
CA PHE A 146 6.90 4.03 -4.45
C PHE A 146 6.03 3.25 -5.44
N ILE A 147 6.12 1.93 -5.45
CA ILE A 147 5.44 1.07 -6.41
C ILE A 147 4.36 0.28 -5.67
N PRO A 148 3.07 0.60 -5.88
CA PRO A 148 1.97 -0.14 -5.26
C PRO A 148 2.07 -1.63 -5.55
N GLY A 149 1.88 -2.45 -4.52
CA GLY A 149 1.98 -3.92 -4.61
C GLY A 149 3.39 -4.46 -4.42
N ILE A 150 4.44 -3.74 -4.82
CA ILE A 150 5.83 -4.11 -4.46
C ILE A 150 6.10 -3.70 -3.01
N ASN A 151 5.59 -2.54 -2.58
CA ASN A 151 5.72 -2.04 -1.21
C ASN A 151 5.33 -3.10 -0.15
N THR A 152 4.13 -3.68 -0.25
CA THR A 152 3.60 -4.68 0.69
C THR A 152 4.28 -6.05 0.56
N MET A 153 4.73 -6.42 -0.64
CA MET A 153 5.33 -7.74 -0.88
C MET A 153 6.82 -7.80 -0.54
N SER A 154 7.50 -6.66 -0.51
CA SER A 154 8.95 -6.61 -0.31
C SER A 154 9.41 -7.02 1.10
N PRO A 155 8.77 -6.61 2.22
CA PRO A 155 9.17 -7.07 3.55
C PRO A 155 8.99 -8.59 3.79
N PRO A 156 7.83 -9.21 3.47
CA PRO A 156 7.66 -10.65 3.70
C PRO A 156 8.56 -11.49 2.79
N LEU A 157 8.87 -11.01 1.58
CA LEU A 157 9.82 -11.66 0.67
C LEU A 157 11.27 -11.58 1.19
N ALA A 158 11.69 -10.42 1.72
CA ALA A 158 12.99 -10.29 2.39
C ALA A 158 13.11 -11.26 3.58
N GLY A 159 12.02 -11.42 4.33
CA GLY A 159 11.91 -12.38 5.42
C GLY A 159 12.02 -13.84 4.95
N SER A 160 11.25 -14.22 3.93
CA SER A 160 11.23 -15.61 3.42
C SER A 160 12.57 -16.04 2.82
N MET A 161 13.31 -15.10 2.22
CA MET A 161 14.67 -15.32 1.71
C MET A 161 15.75 -15.30 2.80
N LYS A 162 15.37 -15.26 4.08
CA LYS A 162 16.27 -15.25 5.25
C LYS A 162 17.30 -14.11 5.24
N MET A 163 16.98 -12.97 4.63
CA MET A 163 17.83 -11.77 4.66
C MET A 163 18.18 -11.42 6.10
N ARG A 164 19.41 -10.96 6.37
CA ARG A 164 19.80 -10.53 7.73
C ARG A 164 18.95 -9.34 8.16
N LEU A 165 18.45 -9.35 9.40
CA LEU A 165 17.58 -8.28 9.92
C LEU A 165 18.24 -6.90 9.84
N GLY A 166 19.54 -6.80 10.13
CA GLY A 166 20.29 -5.54 10.04
C GLY A 166 20.34 -4.99 8.61
N ASP A 167 20.53 -5.86 7.62
CA ASP A 167 20.47 -5.45 6.21
C ASP A 167 19.05 -4.98 5.86
N PHE A 168 18.03 -5.76 6.22
CA PHE A 168 16.64 -5.40 5.93
C PHE A 168 16.31 -4.04 6.52
N LEU A 169 16.57 -3.84 7.81
CA LEU A 169 16.25 -2.61 8.51
C LEU A 169 16.99 -1.40 7.92
N GLN A 170 18.26 -1.53 7.54
CA GLN A 170 19.02 -0.44 6.92
C GLN A 170 18.39 0.03 5.60
N TYR A 171 18.20 -0.90 4.65
CA TYR A 171 17.66 -0.55 3.34
C TYR A 171 16.19 -0.12 3.43
N ASP A 172 15.40 -0.80 4.27
CA ASP A 172 13.99 -0.51 4.47
C ASP A 172 13.77 0.86 5.13
N THR A 173 14.60 1.22 6.13
CA THR A 173 14.56 2.53 6.78
C THR A 173 14.98 3.64 5.83
N ILE A 174 16.01 3.45 5.02
CA ILE A 174 16.42 4.44 4.01
C ILE A 174 15.30 4.64 2.99
N GLY A 175 14.71 3.56 2.50
CA GLY A 175 13.55 3.62 1.58
C GLY A 175 12.35 4.33 2.22
N ALA A 176 12.03 4.02 3.48
CA ALA A 176 10.96 4.67 4.24
C ALA A 176 11.22 6.16 4.44
N ALA A 177 12.44 6.54 4.81
CA ALA A 177 12.84 7.93 4.98
C ALA A 177 12.74 8.71 3.66
N PHE A 178 13.17 8.10 2.55
CA PHE A 178 13.08 8.73 1.22
C PHE A 178 11.63 8.91 0.78
N TYR A 179 10.80 7.86 0.93
CA TYR A 179 9.36 7.91 0.67
C TYR A 179 8.65 8.99 1.49
N VAL A 180 8.81 8.97 2.81
CA VAL A 180 8.18 9.96 3.70
C VAL A 180 8.65 11.36 3.36
N SER A 181 9.94 11.57 3.13
CA SER A 181 10.47 12.89 2.75
C SER A 181 9.84 13.41 1.47
N ALA A 182 9.78 12.57 0.42
CA ALA A 182 9.23 12.97 -0.88
C ALA A 182 7.78 13.47 -0.75
N TYR A 183 6.91 12.71 -0.10
CA TYR A 183 5.51 13.10 0.09
C TYR A 183 5.34 14.23 1.11
N MET A 184 6.10 14.23 2.20
CA MET A 184 6.01 15.26 3.24
C MET A 184 6.44 16.63 2.69
N PHE A 185 7.59 16.72 2.02
CA PHE A 185 8.06 17.97 1.42
C PHE A 185 7.18 18.40 0.25
N GLY A 186 6.68 17.45 -0.56
CA GLY A 186 5.68 17.74 -1.57
C GLY A 186 4.44 18.42 -0.95
N GLY A 187 3.93 17.87 0.15
CA GLY A 187 2.83 18.46 0.89
C GLY A 187 3.14 19.85 1.44
N TYR A 188 4.33 20.02 2.01
CA TYR A 188 4.78 21.28 2.60
C TYR A 188 4.90 22.40 1.57
N ILE A 189 5.58 22.13 0.44
CA ILE A 189 5.83 23.10 -0.63
C ILE A 189 4.54 23.43 -1.39
N PHE A 190 3.72 22.42 -1.72
CA PHE A 190 2.49 22.60 -2.49
C PHE A 190 1.24 22.79 -1.61
N SER A 191 1.43 23.24 -0.37
CA SER A 191 0.36 23.38 0.63
C SER A 191 -0.78 24.29 0.17
N ASP A 192 -0.48 25.40 -0.50
CA ASP A 192 -1.49 26.33 -1.02
C ASP A 192 -2.30 25.76 -2.20
N ALA A 193 -1.66 24.99 -3.09
CA ALA A 193 -2.34 24.29 -4.18
C ALA A 193 -3.27 23.19 -3.65
N LEU A 194 -2.80 22.41 -2.67
CA LEU A 194 -3.59 21.42 -1.94
C LEU A 194 -4.79 22.07 -1.24
N ARG A 195 -4.61 23.27 -0.68
CA ARG A 195 -5.68 24.03 -0.05
C ARG A 195 -6.70 24.56 -1.06
N ALA A 196 -6.27 24.96 -2.26
CA ALA A 196 -7.17 25.38 -3.34
C ALA A 196 -8.02 24.20 -3.84
N ILE A 197 -7.39 23.02 -4.04
CA ILE A 197 -8.08 21.79 -4.41
C ILE A 197 -9.09 21.40 -3.34
N THR A 198 -8.70 21.35 -2.07
CA THR A 198 -9.61 20.95 -0.98
C THR A 198 -10.75 21.95 -0.75
N ARG A 199 -10.54 23.26 -0.98
CA ARG A 199 -11.64 24.24 -1.00
C ARG A 199 -12.60 24.02 -2.16
N GLY A 200 -12.08 23.71 -3.36
CA GLY A 200 -12.89 23.33 -4.52
C GLY A 200 -13.68 22.04 -4.29
N PHE A 201 -13.09 21.07 -3.59
CA PHE A 201 -13.77 19.85 -3.14
C PHE A 201 -14.85 20.16 -2.10
N ARG A 202 -14.70 21.15 -1.22
CA ARG A 202 -15.77 21.54 -0.27
C ARG A 202 -16.99 22.16 -0.96
N SER A 203 -16.82 22.84 -2.09
CA SER A 203 -17.94 23.30 -2.94
C SER A 203 -18.50 22.22 -3.86
N ALA A 204 -17.74 21.14 -4.11
CA ALA A 204 -18.09 20.00 -4.95
C ALA A 204 -18.16 18.68 -4.16
N GLY A 205 -18.43 18.73 -2.85
CA GLY A 205 -18.16 17.65 -1.89
C GLY A 205 -18.88 16.35 -2.23
N SER A 206 -20.13 16.46 -2.67
CA SER A 206 -20.91 15.31 -3.12
C SER A 206 -20.36 14.66 -4.39
N ALA A 207 -19.83 15.46 -5.33
CA ALA A 207 -19.29 14.95 -6.59
C ALA A 207 -17.96 14.23 -6.37
N ALA A 208 -17.09 14.78 -5.51
CA ALA A 208 -15.81 14.18 -5.15
C ALA A 208 -15.96 12.86 -4.38
N GLU A 209 -16.82 12.84 -3.37
CA GLU A 209 -17.15 11.62 -2.60
C GLU A 209 -17.79 10.56 -3.49
N MET A 210 -18.66 10.98 -4.41
CA MET A 210 -19.26 10.09 -5.40
C MET A 210 -18.24 9.57 -6.40
N VAL A 211 -17.28 10.36 -6.87
CA VAL A 211 -16.20 9.89 -7.76
C VAL A 211 -15.28 8.90 -7.05
N LEU A 212 -14.92 9.16 -5.79
CA LEU A 212 -14.14 8.21 -4.97
C LEU A 212 -14.93 6.93 -4.69
N GLY A 213 -16.20 7.06 -4.34
CA GLY A 213 -17.10 5.92 -4.10
C GLY A 213 -17.31 5.08 -5.35
N VAL A 214 -17.54 5.72 -6.50
CA VAL A 214 -17.67 5.06 -7.82
C VAL A 214 -16.33 4.44 -8.23
N GLY A 215 -15.20 5.11 -7.98
CA GLY A 215 -13.87 4.56 -8.25
C GLY A 215 -13.58 3.31 -7.41
N LEU A 216 -13.91 3.34 -6.12
CA LEU A 216 -13.78 2.20 -5.22
C LEU A 216 -14.73 1.06 -5.62
N ALA A 217 -15.98 1.38 -5.93
CA ALA A 217 -16.96 0.39 -6.39
C ALA A 217 -16.54 -0.24 -7.73
N ALA A 218 -16.09 0.56 -8.69
CA ALA A 218 -15.57 0.10 -9.97
C ALA A 218 -14.32 -0.77 -9.79
N TYR A 219 -13.43 -0.40 -8.86
CA TYR A 219 -12.27 -1.23 -8.51
C TYR A 219 -12.69 -2.57 -7.90
N ILE A 220 -13.65 -2.58 -6.96
CA ILE A 220 -14.19 -3.80 -6.37
C ILE A 220 -14.86 -4.67 -7.44
N VAL A 221 -15.69 -4.08 -8.30
CA VAL A 221 -16.35 -4.79 -9.41
C VAL A 221 -15.33 -5.35 -10.39
N TYR A 222 -14.33 -4.57 -10.76
CA TYR A 222 -13.22 -5.01 -11.60
C TYR A 222 -12.47 -6.19 -10.96
N ARG A 223 -12.17 -6.10 -9.65
CA ARG A 223 -11.51 -7.18 -8.89
C ARG A 223 -12.37 -8.44 -8.81
N VAL A 224 -13.68 -8.30 -8.59
CA VAL A 224 -14.63 -9.42 -8.56
C VAL A 224 -14.79 -10.03 -9.96
N TRP A 225 -14.87 -9.20 -11.01
CA TRP A 225 -14.97 -9.65 -12.39
C TRP A 225 -13.72 -10.44 -12.80
N ILE A 226 -12.54 -9.91 -12.49
CA ILE A 226 -11.26 -10.60 -12.67
C ILE A 226 -11.25 -11.93 -11.93
N TYR A 227 -11.62 -11.94 -10.65
CA TYR A 227 -11.64 -13.16 -9.84
C TYR A 227 -12.59 -14.21 -10.42
N ARG A 228 -13.78 -13.79 -10.90
CA ARG A 228 -14.75 -14.68 -11.56
C ARG A 228 -14.23 -15.18 -12.89
N LYS A 229 -13.56 -14.33 -13.68
CA LYS A 229 -12.96 -14.69 -14.96
C LYS A 229 -11.86 -15.74 -14.78
N TYR A 230 -10.98 -15.58 -13.79
CA TYR A 230 -9.93 -16.55 -13.50
C TYR A 230 -10.45 -17.83 -12.84
N ARG A 231 -11.52 -17.78 -12.03
CA ARG A 231 -12.21 -19.00 -11.58
C ARG A 231 -12.84 -19.81 -12.71
N MET A 232 -13.17 -19.20 -13.85
CA MET A 232 -13.64 -19.94 -15.03
C MET A 232 -12.50 -20.65 -15.77
N LEU A 233 -11.24 -20.34 -15.46
CA LEU A 233 -10.05 -21.02 -15.99
C LEU A 233 -9.59 -22.21 -15.13
N ASP A 234 -10.20 -22.45 -13.96
CA ASP A 234 -10.01 -23.67 -13.15
C ASP A 234 -10.61 -24.94 -13.82
N GLY A 235 -11.07 -24.83 -15.07
CA GLY A 235 -11.59 -25.93 -15.86
C GLY A 235 -10.54 -26.89 -16.43
N VAL A 236 -9.25 -26.71 -16.11
CA VAL A 236 -8.21 -27.65 -16.55
C VAL A 236 -8.29 -28.92 -15.69
N PRO A 237 -8.69 -30.07 -16.25
CA PRO A 237 -8.80 -31.30 -15.49
C PRO A 237 -7.41 -31.73 -15.00
N ARG A 238 -7.31 -32.04 -13.70
CA ARG A 238 -6.10 -32.62 -13.11
C ARG A 238 -6.10 -34.12 -13.31
N VAL A 239 -5.00 -34.66 -13.80
CA VAL A 239 -4.82 -36.10 -14.01
C VAL A 239 -3.88 -36.64 -12.92
N PRO A 240 -4.24 -37.74 -12.22
CA PRO A 240 -3.36 -38.37 -11.24
C PRO A 240 -2.10 -38.93 -11.91
N VAL A 241 -0.97 -38.87 -11.19
CA VAL A 241 0.36 -39.21 -11.72
C VAL A 241 0.43 -40.66 -12.19
N GLU A 242 -0.27 -41.57 -11.50
CA GLU A 242 -0.30 -42.99 -11.81
C GLU A 242 -0.97 -43.27 -13.16
N GLU A 243 -1.99 -42.49 -13.51
CA GLU A 243 -2.69 -42.61 -14.79
C GLU A 243 -1.82 -42.10 -15.94
N LEU A 244 -1.13 -40.98 -15.74
CA LEU A 244 -0.17 -40.47 -16.72
C LEU A 244 1.00 -41.44 -16.93
N ALA A 245 1.56 -41.99 -15.84
CA ALA A 245 2.64 -42.97 -15.91
C ALA A 245 2.21 -44.25 -16.64
N ARG A 246 0.97 -44.71 -16.42
CA ARG A 246 0.41 -45.86 -17.15
C ARG A 246 0.29 -45.58 -18.65
N ARG A 247 -0.19 -44.40 -19.03
CA ARG A 247 -0.31 -44.01 -20.45
C ARG A 247 1.04 -43.92 -21.14
N LEU A 248 2.04 -43.32 -20.49
CA LEU A 248 3.42 -43.26 -20.98
C LEU A 248 4.07 -44.65 -21.13
N ALA A 249 3.66 -45.63 -20.32
CA ALA A 249 4.18 -47.00 -20.38
C ALA A 249 3.49 -47.88 -21.44
N LEU A 250 2.28 -47.52 -21.90
CA LEU A 250 1.46 -48.31 -22.81
C LEU A 250 1.53 -47.86 -24.28
N GLU A 251 1.90 -46.61 -24.55
CA GLU A 251 1.93 -46.07 -25.92
C GLU A 251 3.27 -46.36 -26.64
N GLU A 252 3.21 -47.09 -27.76
CA GLU A 252 4.35 -47.30 -28.68
C GLU A 252 4.61 -46.10 -29.61
N THR A 253 3.71 -45.12 -29.68
CA THR A 253 3.88 -43.86 -30.43
C THR A 253 3.45 -42.66 -29.59
N PRO A 254 4.27 -41.60 -29.43
CA PRO A 254 4.04 -40.58 -28.41
C PRO A 254 3.03 -39.53 -28.89
N THR A 255 1.75 -39.81 -28.69
CA THR A 255 0.66 -38.83 -28.85
C THR A 255 0.57 -37.85 -27.68
N VAL A 256 1.29 -38.14 -26.59
CA VAL A 256 1.32 -37.37 -25.36
C VAL A 256 2.59 -36.53 -25.26
N ILE A 257 2.44 -35.25 -24.97
CA ILE A 257 3.53 -34.34 -24.62
C ILE A 257 3.46 -34.02 -23.13
N VAL A 258 4.56 -34.28 -22.43
CA VAL A 258 4.72 -33.84 -21.04
C VAL A 258 5.55 -32.56 -21.04
N ALA A 259 5.05 -31.49 -20.43
CA ALA A 259 5.74 -30.21 -20.37
C ALA A 259 5.99 -29.76 -18.93
N ASP A 260 7.26 -29.43 -18.67
CA ASP A 260 7.76 -28.87 -17.42
C ASP A 260 7.58 -27.35 -17.44
N VAL A 261 6.66 -26.84 -16.62
CA VAL A 261 6.39 -25.40 -16.47
C VAL A 261 6.96 -24.84 -15.16
N ARG A 262 7.96 -25.50 -14.56
CA ARG A 262 8.64 -25.00 -13.36
C ARG A 262 9.40 -23.70 -13.65
N SER A 263 9.27 -22.73 -12.75
CA SER A 263 9.97 -21.44 -12.84
C SER A 263 11.49 -21.58 -12.75
N HIS A 264 12.23 -20.57 -13.23
CA HIS A 264 13.69 -20.54 -13.33
C HIS A 264 14.46 -20.97 -12.07
N GLY A 265 13.92 -20.76 -10.86
CA GLY A 265 14.56 -21.17 -9.60
C GLY A 265 14.38 -22.65 -9.21
N TYR A 266 13.58 -23.42 -9.97
CA TYR A 266 13.35 -24.86 -9.79
C TYR A 266 13.77 -25.68 -11.01
N TYR A 267 14.26 -25.02 -12.07
CA TYR A 267 14.86 -25.64 -13.24
C TYR A 267 16.36 -25.40 -13.20
N ASP A 268 17.05 -26.19 -12.38
CA ASP A 268 18.51 -26.27 -12.36
C ASP A 268 18.96 -27.48 -13.19
N ALA A 269 20.23 -27.47 -13.65
CA ALA A 269 20.79 -28.56 -14.46
C ALA A 269 20.76 -29.92 -13.75
N ASP A 270 20.77 -29.90 -12.41
CA ASP A 270 20.74 -31.09 -11.54
C ASP A 270 19.33 -31.49 -11.10
N SER A 271 18.28 -30.78 -11.57
CA SER A 271 16.90 -31.10 -11.19
C SER A 271 16.43 -32.39 -11.86
N GLU A 272 15.84 -33.30 -11.08
CA GLU A 272 15.17 -34.47 -11.63
C GLU A 272 13.96 -34.05 -12.48
N ARG A 273 13.73 -34.77 -13.58
CA ARG A 273 12.71 -34.49 -14.58
C ARG A 273 12.02 -35.76 -15.03
N ILE A 274 10.76 -35.60 -15.44
CA ILE A 274 10.06 -36.68 -16.13
C ILE A 274 10.77 -36.90 -17.48
N ALA A 275 11.17 -38.13 -17.75
CA ALA A 275 11.88 -38.50 -18.97
C ALA A 275 11.07 -38.11 -20.22
N GLY A 276 11.72 -37.47 -21.19
CA GLY A 276 11.06 -37.01 -22.43
C GLY A 276 10.24 -35.72 -22.29
N SER A 277 10.25 -35.07 -21.12
CA SER A 277 9.54 -33.79 -20.95
C SER A 277 10.20 -32.62 -21.69
N ILE A 278 9.38 -31.78 -22.32
CA ILE A 278 9.81 -30.49 -22.88
C ILE A 278 9.79 -29.42 -21.80
N ARG A 279 10.65 -28.40 -21.91
CA ARG A 279 10.55 -27.21 -21.06
C ARG A 279 9.55 -26.25 -21.70
N LEU A 280 8.61 -25.74 -20.90
CA LEU A 280 7.84 -24.56 -21.25
C LEU A 280 8.16 -23.42 -20.29
N GLU A 281 8.86 -22.39 -20.75
CA GLU A 281 9.24 -21.24 -19.92
C GLU A 281 8.02 -20.33 -19.68
N PRO A 282 7.55 -20.19 -18.42
CA PRO A 282 6.35 -19.41 -18.12
C PRO A 282 6.46 -17.93 -18.53
N ASN A 283 7.69 -17.40 -18.55
CA ASN A 283 7.97 -16.02 -18.93
C ASN A 283 7.96 -15.78 -20.46
N ASN A 284 8.03 -16.83 -21.28
CA ASN A 284 7.96 -16.74 -22.75
C ASN A 284 6.83 -17.59 -23.37
N LEU A 285 5.79 -17.86 -22.57
CA LEU A 285 4.76 -18.83 -22.91
C LEU A 285 4.01 -18.50 -24.22
N GLU A 286 3.79 -17.22 -24.53
CA GLU A 286 3.11 -16.81 -25.78
C GLU A 286 3.88 -17.18 -27.05
N GLU A 287 5.21 -17.21 -27.02
CA GLU A 287 6.02 -17.65 -28.15
C GLU A 287 6.13 -19.16 -28.20
N GLU A 288 6.28 -19.81 -27.05
CA GLU A 288 6.44 -21.26 -26.98
C GLU A 288 5.15 -22.01 -27.33
N ILE A 289 3.98 -21.48 -26.96
CA ILE A 289 2.68 -22.04 -27.35
C ILE A 289 2.52 -22.12 -28.88
N LYS A 290 3.06 -21.15 -29.63
CA LYS A 290 2.96 -21.14 -31.11
C LYS A 290 3.69 -22.31 -31.77
N ASN A 291 4.69 -22.85 -31.08
CA ASN A 291 5.50 -23.96 -31.57
C ASN A 291 5.00 -25.32 -31.09
N LEU A 292 3.95 -25.35 -30.25
CA LEU A 292 3.37 -26.60 -29.76
C LEU A 292 2.43 -27.22 -30.80
N PRO A 293 2.51 -28.55 -31.02
CA PRO A 293 1.58 -29.25 -31.89
C PRO A 293 0.16 -29.24 -31.29
N HIS A 294 -0.81 -28.82 -32.08
CA HIS A 294 -2.23 -28.71 -31.67
C HIS A 294 -3.00 -30.04 -31.74
N ASP A 295 -2.41 -31.07 -32.34
CA ASP A 295 -2.97 -32.40 -32.56
C ASP A 295 -2.65 -33.39 -31.43
N ARG A 296 -1.97 -32.95 -30.37
CA ARG A 296 -1.48 -33.81 -29.27
C ARG A 296 -2.02 -33.40 -27.91
N GLU A 297 -2.18 -34.37 -27.02
CA GLU A 297 -2.53 -34.09 -25.63
C GLU A 297 -1.29 -33.57 -24.87
N ILE A 298 -1.45 -32.45 -24.16
CA ILE A 298 -0.37 -31.79 -23.42
C ILE A 298 -0.65 -31.90 -21.92
N TYR A 299 0.26 -32.53 -21.20
CA TYR A 299 0.23 -32.67 -19.75
C TYR A 299 1.26 -31.73 -19.14
N LEU A 300 0.78 -30.74 -18.39
CA LEU A 300 1.61 -29.78 -17.70
C LEU A 300 1.94 -30.29 -16.29
N TYR A 301 3.20 -30.20 -15.87
CA TYR A 301 3.58 -30.41 -14.48
C TYR A 301 4.42 -29.26 -13.93
N CYS A 302 4.19 -28.96 -12.67
CA CYS A 302 4.97 -28.01 -11.86
C CYS A 302 5.37 -28.68 -10.53
N THR A 303 6.06 -27.94 -9.67
CA THR A 303 6.54 -28.42 -8.35
C THR A 303 5.42 -28.70 -7.36
#